data_AF-A0AAE1B5F7-F1
#
_entry.id   AF-A0AAE1B5F7-F1
#
_cell.length_a   1.000
_cell.length_b   1.000
_cell.length_c   1.000
_cell.angle_alpha   90.00
_cell.angle_beta   90.00
_cell.angle_gamma   90.00
#
_symmetry.space_group_name_H-M   'P 1'
#
loop_
_entity.id
_entity.type
_entity.pdbx_description
1 polymer ?
#
loop_
_entity_poly.entity_id
_entity_poly.type
_entity_poly.pdbx_seq_one_letter_code
_entity_poly.pdbx_strand_id
1 'polypeptide(L)'
;MQVTPLIKDPTKPYAGNSSHQRFYKPYAVPGFDYFNLTAAVWALNLNQSCVSPRSSSNTSPCILYIAFCQNLDWLVLEPCKGSSVCQVADAANHSLGASSENPFASDDVPALQAKFFNGDPYPSASEVTCHLKTVVTFTCSRKAKWLVGGSTHTVKQAPWLRFIKFNANTCQMDIGFFFAGACKYPEQKEQVGAGTVVIIVFSISFFLYLVIGSLINVSQGRSGVEILPHHNFWQMLPTYIKEGFMFTFCRSSRRNSSDYSAI
;
A
#
# COMPACT_ATOMS: atom_id res chain seq x y z
N MET A 1 -33.50 -16.99 -27.62
CA MET A 1 -32.18 -17.28 -27.00
C MET A 1 -32.29 -16.98 -25.51
N GLN A 2 -32.47 -18.02 -24.71
CA GLN A 2 -32.48 -17.92 -23.24
C GLN A 2 -31.04 -18.06 -22.75
N VAL A 3 -30.55 -17.08 -21.99
CA VAL A 3 -29.24 -17.12 -21.34
C VAL A 3 -29.49 -17.34 -19.85
N THR A 4 -29.17 -18.53 -19.37
CA THR A 4 -29.18 -18.90 -17.95
C THR A 4 -27.90 -18.38 -17.29
N PRO A 5 -27.95 -17.71 -16.12
CA PRO A 5 -26.75 -17.36 -15.39
C PRO A 5 -26.25 -18.53 -14.52
N LEU A 6 -24.94 -18.75 -14.55
CA LEU A 6 -24.21 -19.68 -13.69
C LEU A 6 -24.23 -19.21 -12.23
N ILE A 7 -24.96 -19.94 -11.39
CA ILE A 7 -24.92 -19.81 -9.92
C ILE A 7 -23.59 -20.42 -9.44
N LYS A 8 -22.74 -19.62 -8.79
CA LYS A 8 -21.55 -20.10 -8.06
C LYS A 8 -21.96 -20.46 -6.62
N ASP A 9 -21.62 -21.68 -6.24
CA ASP A 9 -21.91 -22.36 -4.98
C ASP A 9 -21.13 -21.75 -3.79
N PRO A 10 -21.78 -21.33 -2.67
CA PRO A 10 -21.14 -20.58 -1.58
C PRO A 10 -20.50 -21.42 -0.46
N THR A 11 -20.32 -22.74 -0.59
CA THR A 11 -19.98 -23.60 0.58
C THR A 11 -18.59 -24.23 0.61
N LYS A 12 -17.57 -23.70 -0.09
CA LYS A 12 -16.19 -24.17 0.09
C LYS A 12 -15.31 -23.19 0.89
N PRO A 13 -14.92 -23.53 2.14
CA PRO A 13 -13.89 -22.78 2.86
C PRO A 13 -12.50 -23.13 2.28
N TYR A 14 -11.76 -22.10 1.86
CA TYR A 14 -10.35 -22.24 1.52
C TYR A 14 -9.52 -22.32 2.81
N ALA A 15 -8.96 -23.50 3.06
CA ALA A 15 -7.94 -23.74 4.06
C ALA A 15 -6.54 -23.80 3.41
N GLY A 16 -5.55 -23.17 4.06
CA GLY A 16 -4.12 -23.22 3.73
C GLY A 16 -3.64 -22.00 2.94
N ASN A 17 -2.52 -21.34 3.23
CA ASN A 17 -1.45 -21.65 4.17
C ASN A 17 -0.65 -20.36 4.44
N SER A 18 -0.10 -20.23 5.64
CA SER A 18 0.78 -19.13 6.02
C SER A 18 2.18 -19.31 5.42
N SER A 19 2.57 -18.44 4.49
CA SER A 19 3.96 -18.02 4.27
C SER A 19 4.03 -17.11 3.05
N HIS A 20 4.33 -15.82 3.28
CA HIS A 20 5.01 -14.93 2.34
C HIS A 20 4.68 -15.10 0.84
N GLN A 21 3.45 -14.83 0.43
CA GLN A 21 3.19 -14.42 -0.94
C GLN A 21 3.03 -12.89 -0.96
N ARG A 22 4.10 -12.20 -1.35
CA ARG A 22 4.02 -10.85 -1.93
C ARG A 22 3.19 -11.00 -3.20
N PHE A 23 1.87 -10.89 -3.08
CA PHE A 23 1.01 -10.58 -4.20
C PHE A 23 1.42 -9.20 -4.70
N TYR A 24 2.27 -9.17 -5.72
CA TYR A 24 2.48 -7.97 -6.54
C TYR A 24 1.12 -7.64 -7.17
N LYS A 25 0.37 -6.74 -6.52
CA LYS A 25 -0.80 -6.10 -7.12
C LYS A 25 -0.27 -4.97 -8.00
N PRO A 26 -0.50 -4.99 -9.32
CA PRO A 26 0.17 -4.10 -10.27
C PRO A 26 -0.17 -2.59 -10.15
N TYR A 27 -0.94 -2.19 -9.14
CA TYR A 27 -1.42 -0.80 -8.97
C TYR A 27 -1.42 -0.31 -7.52
N ALA A 28 -0.60 -0.91 -6.66
CA ALA A 28 -0.48 -0.47 -5.27
C ALA A 28 0.46 0.74 -5.14
N VAL A 29 -0.05 1.87 -4.64
CA VAL A 29 0.80 2.99 -4.22
C VAL A 29 1.67 2.51 -3.05
N PRO A 30 3.01 2.46 -3.19
CA PRO A 30 3.88 1.86 -2.17
C PRO A 30 3.72 2.54 -0.80
N GLY A 31 3.57 1.72 0.24
CA GLY A 31 3.53 2.19 1.63
C GLY A 31 2.18 2.65 2.16
N PHE A 32 1.12 2.68 1.34
CA PHE A 32 -0.24 3.04 1.78
C PHE A 32 -1.20 1.84 1.72
N ASP A 33 -2.19 1.83 2.62
CA ASP A 33 -3.26 0.82 2.64
C ASP A 33 -4.60 1.50 2.34
N TYR A 34 -5.14 1.28 1.14
CA TYR A 34 -6.39 1.89 0.70
C TYR A 34 -7.49 0.85 0.44
N PHE A 35 -7.29 -0.43 0.82
CA PHE A 35 -8.26 -1.50 0.53
C PHE A 35 -9.63 -1.26 1.18
N ASN A 36 -9.64 -0.68 2.38
CA ASN A 36 -10.90 -0.34 3.03
C ASN A 36 -11.68 0.73 2.27
N LEU A 37 -11.00 1.63 1.54
CA LEU A 37 -11.65 2.66 0.74
C LEU A 37 -12.37 2.05 -0.47
N THR A 38 -11.77 1.04 -1.11
CA THR A 38 -12.33 0.37 -2.30
C THR A 38 -13.44 -0.63 -1.97
N ALA A 39 -13.62 -1.00 -0.71
CA ALA A 39 -14.57 -2.05 -0.30
C ALA A 39 -16.04 -1.57 -0.21
N ALA A 40 -16.30 -0.26 -0.29
CA ALA A 40 -17.63 0.32 -0.16
C ALA A 40 -17.79 1.60 -1.00
N VAL A 41 -19.03 2.04 -1.16
CA VAL A 41 -19.34 3.39 -1.66
C VAL A 41 -19.52 4.30 -0.46
N TRP A 42 -18.98 5.50 -0.53
CA TRP A 42 -18.98 6.46 0.57
C TRP A 42 -19.91 7.61 0.25
N ALA A 43 -20.83 7.92 1.17
CA ALA A 43 -21.71 9.06 1.10
C ALA A 43 -21.30 10.13 2.11
N LEU A 44 -21.40 11.39 1.68
CA LEU A 44 -21.21 12.56 2.52
C LEU A 44 -22.44 13.44 2.42
N ASN A 45 -23.09 13.66 3.56
CA ASN A 45 -24.16 14.66 3.66
C ASN A 45 -23.52 16.02 3.88
N LEU A 46 -23.72 16.92 2.91
CA LEU A 46 -23.17 18.27 2.90
C LEU A 46 -24.33 19.25 3.09
N ASN A 47 -24.25 20.07 4.13
CA ASN A 47 -25.23 21.13 4.38
C ASN A 47 -24.85 22.45 3.66
N GLN A 48 -23.63 22.52 3.16
CA GLN A 48 -23.03 23.66 2.45
C GLN A 48 -21.91 23.14 1.56
N SER A 49 -21.53 23.88 0.51
CA SER A 49 -20.44 23.56 -0.43
C SER A 49 -20.75 22.58 -1.57
N CYS A 50 -22.02 22.47 -1.96
CA CYS A 50 -22.41 21.77 -3.18
C CYS A 50 -22.03 22.59 -4.43
N VAL A 51 -21.71 21.92 -5.52
CA VAL A 51 -21.56 22.52 -6.84
C VAL A 51 -22.93 23.01 -7.29
N SER A 52 -23.06 24.32 -7.50
CA SER A 52 -24.30 24.95 -7.97
C SER A 52 -23.99 25.92 -9.10
N PRO A 53 -24.76 25.93 -10.21
CA PRO A 53 -24.59 26.93 -11.25
C PRO A 53 -24.83 28.34 -10.69
N ARG A 54 -23.81 29.20 -10.81
CA ARG A 54 -23.75 30.67 -10.61
C ARG A 54 -24.86 31.27 -9.70
N SER A 55 -24.45 31.65 -8.48
CA SER A 55 -25.10 32.61 -7.57
C SER A 55 -26.46 32.29 -6.92
N SER A 56 -26.79 31.04 -6.61
CA SER A 56 -27.79 30.81 -5.56
C SER A 56 -27.11 30.90 -4.19
N SER A 57 -27.32 32.01 -3.47
CA SER A 57 -26.94 32.18 -2.06
C SER A 57 -27.60 31.17 -1.11
N ASN A 58 -28.52 30.36 -1.64
CA ASN A 58 -29.20 29.32 -0.91
C ASN A 58 -28.41 28.02 -1.08
N THR A 59 -27.64 27.68 -0.05
CA THR A 59 -26.95 26.40 0.08
C THR A 59 -28.01 25.31 0.30
N SER A 60 -28.42 24.65 -0.78
CA SER A 60 -29.22 23.43 -0.64
C SER A 60 -28.33 22.31 -0.09
N PRO A 61 -28.86 21.45 0.80
CA PRO A 61 -28.15 20.26 1.21
C PRO A 61 -27.95 19.34 -0.01
N CYS A 62 -26.80 18.67 -0.08
CA CYS A 62 -26.54 17.67 -1.09
C CYS A 62 -25.83 16.46 -0.50
N ILE A 63 -25.93 15.34 -1.20
CA ILE A 63 -25.23 14.11 -0.88
C ILE A 63 -24.17 13.88 -1.93
N LEU A 64 -22.92 13.75 -1.49
CA LEU A 64 -21.80 13.39 -2.35
C LEU A 64 -21.50 11.90 -2.20
N TYR A 65 -21.58 11.16 -3.29
CA TYR A 65 -21.21 9.77 -3.39
C TYR A 65 -19.81 9.64 -4.01
N ILE A 66 -18.95 8.85 -3.38
CA ILE A 66 -17.58 8.61 -3.80
C ILE A 66 -17.34 7.10 -3.81
N ALA A 67 -16.86 6.60 -4.94
CA ALA A 67 -16.50 5.20 -5.14
C ALA A 67 -15.06 5.11 -5.65
N PHE A 68 -14.22 4.35 -4.96
CA PHE A 68 -12.82 4.17 -5.32
C PHE A 68 -12.63 2.85 -6.08
N CYS A 69 -11.95 2.88 -7.22
CA CYS A 69 -11.70 1.71 -8.08
C CYS A 69 -12.98 1.00 -8.58
N GLN A 70 -14.12 1.68 -8.53
CA GLN A 70 -15.41 1.18 -8.98
C GLN A 70 -16.29 2.36 -9.41
N ASN A 71 -17.35 2.08 -10.16
CA ASN A 71 -18.30 3.07 -10.63
C ASN A 71 -19.60 3.04 -9.79
N LEU A 72 -20.44 4.05 -9.98
CA LEU A 72 -21.74 4.23 -9.34
C LEU A 72 -22.88 3.73 -10.24
N ASP A 73 -22.71 2.57 -10.90
CA ASP A 73 -23.72 2.03 -11.83
C ASP A 73 -25.08 1.73 -11.18
N TRP A 74 -25.08 1.48 -9.87
CA TRP A 74 -26.31 1.28 -9.09
C TRP A 74 -27.13 2.55 -8.94
N LEU A 75 -26.53 3.73 -9.11
CA LEU A 75 -27.20 5.00 -9.00
C LEU A 75 -27.87 5.31 -10.34
N VAL A 76 -29.18 5.07 -10.43
CA VAL A 76 -30.00 5.27 -11.64
C VAL A 76 -30.30 6.77 -11.89
N LEU A 77 -29.46 7.67 -11.37
CA LEU A 77 -29.60 9.10 -11.53
C LEU A 77 -28.61 9.56 -12.59
N GLU A 78 -29.10 10.06 -13.72
CA GLU A 78 -28.26 10.77 -14.69
C GLU A 78 -27.89 12.15 -14.12
N PRO A 79 -26.64 12.64 -14.31
CA PRO A 79 -25.51 12.07 -15.08
C PRO A 79 -24.56 11.19 -14.24
N CYS A 80 -25.00 10.70 -13.07
CA CYS A 80 -24.12 10.02 -12.13
C CYS A 80 -23.88 8.54 -12.43
N LYS A 81 -24.69 7.93 -13.29
CA LYS A 81 -24.49 6.56 -13.74
C LYS A 81 -23.12 6.41 -14.41
N GLY A 82 -22.33 5.42 -14.00
CA GLY A 82 -20.97 5.19 -14.51
C GLY A 82 -19.89 6.13 -13.96
N SER A 83 -20.24 7.15 -13.17
CA SER A 83 -19.25 8.03 -12.52
C SER A 83 -18.62 7.37 -11.28
N SER A 84 -17.46 7.83 -10.83
CA SER A 84 -16.91 7.45 -9.50
C SER A 84 -17.24 8.48 -8.43
N VAL A 85 -17.50 9.73 -8.82
CA VAL A 85 -17.88 10.79 -7.90
C VAL A 85 -19.12 11.49 -8.42
N CYS A 86 -20.17 11.51 -7.62
CA CYS A 86 -21.45 12.12 -7.98
C CYS A 86 -21.99 12.96 -6.82
N GLN A 87 -22.47 14.15 -7.14
CA GLN A 87 -23.30 14.95 -6.25
C GLN A 87 -24.77 14.78 -6.61
N VAL A 88 -25.59 14.50 -5.59
CA VAL A 88 -27.05 14.48 -5.69
C VAL A 88 -27.61 15.61 -4.84
N ALA A 89 -28.36 16.52 -5.45
CA ALA A 89 -28.97 17.66 -4.79
C ALA A 89 -30.36 17.92 -5.38
N ASP A 90 -31.23 18.61 -4.64
CA ASP A 90 -32.58 18.94 -5.12
C ASP A 90 -32.57 19.81 -6.39
N ALA A 91 -31.53 20.64 -6.56
CA ALA A 91 -31.40 21.55 -7.69
C ALA A 91 -30.93 20.84 -8.96
N ALA A 92 -29.85 20.07 -8.87
CA ALA A 92 -29.26 19.32 -9.98
C ALA A 92 -28.30 18.25 -9.47
N ASN A 93 -28.25 17.14 -10.20
CA ASN A 93 -27.23 16.12 -10.03
C ASN A 93 -26.03 16.45 -10.91
N HIS A 94 -24.82 16.21 -10.40
CA HIS A 94 -23.59 16.45 -11.15
C HIS A 94 -22.61 15.29 -11.00
N SER A 95 -22.07 14.82 -12.11
CA SER A 95 -20.88 13.97 -12.13
C SER A 95 -19.66 14.84 -11.85
N LEU A 96 -18.98 14.61 -10.73
CA LEU A 96 -17.76 15.34 -10.35
C LEU A 96 -16.48 14.61 -10.75
N GLY A 97 -16.60 13.47 -11.43
CA GLY A 97 -15.49 12.70 -11.94
C GLY A 97 -15.90 11.34 -12.50
N ALA A 98 -15.41 11.02 -13.70
CA ALA A 98 -15.59 9.74 -14.35
C ALA A 98 -14.92 8.59 -13.56
N SER A 99 -15.32 7.36 -13.89
CA SER A 99 -14.72 6.18 -13.27
C SER A 99 -13.24 6.04 -13.58
N SER A 100 -12.45 5.67 -12.58
CA SER A 100 -11.03 5.35 -12.74
C SER A 100 -10.73 3.99 -12.13
N GLU A 101 -10.02 3.13 -12.88
CA GLU A 101 -9.55 1.83 -12.40
C GLU A 101 -8.61 1.99 -11.20
N ASN A 102 -7.76 3.02 -11.24
CA ASN A 102 -6.89 3.38 -10.13
C ASN A 102 -6.83 4.90 -9.98
N PRO A 103 -7.68 5.50 -9.13
CA PRO A 103 -7.64 6.93 -8.88
C PRO A 103 -6.47 7.34 -7.97
N PHE A 104 -5.78 6.39 -7.32
CA PHE A 104 -4.82 6.69 -6.27
C PHE A 104 -3.47 7.14 -6.83
N ALA A 105 -2.98 8.26 -6.30
CA ALA A 105 -1.67 8.82 -6.58
C ALA A 105 -0.99 9.24 -5.27
N SER A 106 0.34 9.14 -5.24
CA SER A 106 1.18 9.82 -4.26
C SER A 106 2.02 10.81 -5.05
N ASP A 107 1.59 12.07 -5.09
CA ASP A 107 2.51 13.15 -5.42
C ASP A 107 3.54 13.23 -4.27
N ASP A 108 4.75 13.77 -4.47
CA ASP A 108 5.92 13.74 -3.55
C ASP A 108 5.68 14.23 -2.10
N VAL A 109 4.46 14.65 -1.76
CA VAL A 109 3.96 14.95 -0.43
C VAL A 109 3.59 13.65 0.30
N PRO A 110 3.79 13.51 1.63
CA PRO A 110 3.40 12.32 2.39
C PRO A 110 1.87 12.17 2.58
N ALA A 111 1.09 12.33 1.50
CA ALA A 111 -0.35 12.22 1.50
C ALA A 111 -0.79 11.30 0.36
N LEU A 112 -1.64 10.33 0.70
CA LEU A 112 -2.35 9.54 -0.30
C LEU A 112 -3.43 10.44 -0.93
N GLN A 113 -3.48 10.51 -2.25
CA GLN A 113 -4.53 11.22 -2.96
C GLN A 113 -5.31 10.26 -3.86
N ALA A 114 -6.58 10.55 -4.10
CA ALA A 114 -7.37 9.95 -5.16
C ALA A 114 -7.89 11.06 -6.09
N LYS A 115 -7.57 10.98 -7.37
CA LYS A 115 -7.90 11.99 -8.37
C LYS A 115 -8.91 11.42 -9.37
N PHE A 116 -9.99 12.16 -9.59
CA PHE A 116 -11.05 11.83 -10.54
C PHE A 116 -11.22 12.99 -11.52
N PHE A 117 -11.21 12.70 -12.81
CA PHE A 117 -11.26 13.70 -13.89
C PHE A 117 -12.48 13.45 -14.78
N ASN A 118 -12.72 14.36 -15.74
CA ASN A 118 -13.74 14.22 -16.78
C ASN A 118 -15.17 14.04 -16.23
N GLY A 119 -15.54 14.82 -15.21
CA GLY A 119 -16.94 15.00 -14.81
C GLY A 119 -17.73 15.87 -15.79
N ASP A 120 -18.89 16.35 -15.35
CA ASP A 120 -19.77 17.15 -16.19
C ASP A 120 -19.12 18.47 -16.65
N PRO A 121 -19.52 18.99 -17.82
CA PRO A 121 -19.15 20.33 -18.22
C PRO A 121 -19.76 21.36 -17.26
N TYR A 122 -18.94 22.28 -16.79
CA TYR A 122 -19.32 23.32 -15.85
C TYR A 122 -18.81 24.70 -16.33
N PRO A 123 -19.66 25.75 -16.28
CA PRO A 123 -19.25 27.09 -16.65
C PRO A 123 -18.34 27.67 -15.55
N SER A 124 -17.04 27.77 -15.82
CA SER A 124 -16.08 28.41 -14.92
C SER A 124 -16.47 29.86 -14.65
N ALA A 125 -16.02 30.41 -13.52
CA ALA A 125 -16.12 31.83 -13.25
C ALA A 125 -15.36 32.70 -14.29
N SER A 126 -14.43 32.11 -15.04
CA SER A 126 -13.72 32.73 -16.16
C SER A 126 -14.45 32.61 -17.52
N GLU A 127 -15.72 32.18 -17.53
CA GLU A 127 -16.56 31.99 -18.73
C GLU A 127 -16.07 30.94 -19.73
N VAL A 128 -15.05 30.16 -19.37
CA VAL A 128 -14.59 28.99 -20.11
C VAL A 128 -15.26 27.75 -19.51
N THR A 129 -15.83 26.88 -20.34
CA THR A 129 -16.36 25.61 -19.86
C THR A 129 -15.20 24.69 -19.48
N CYS A 130 -15.23 24.15 -18.26
CA CYS A 130 -14.29 23.12 -17.82
C CYS A 130 -15.04 21.89 -17.31
N HIS A 131 -14.38 20.73 -17.38
CA HIS A 131 -14.93 19.50 -16.81
C HIS A 131 -14.69 19.47 -15.31
N LEU A 132 -15.73 19.11 -14.55
CA LEU A 132 -15.62 18.91 -13.12
C LEU A 132 -14.60 17.81 -12.81
N LYS A 133 -13.80 18.03 -11.78
CA LYS A 133 -12.81 17.08 -11.28
C LYS A 133 -12.79 17.10 -9.77
N THR A 134 -12.48 15.95 -9.18
CA THR A 134 -12.44 15.78 -7.73
C THR A 134 -11.08 15.30 -7.30
N VAL A 135 -10.50 15.95 -6.28
CA VAL A 135 -9.26 15.52 -5.65
C VAL A 135 -9.54 15.23 -4.18
N VAL A 136 -9.42 13.96 -3.81
CA VAL A 136 -9.57 13.49 -2.44
C VAL A 136 -8.19 13.31 -1.82
N THR A 137 -7.89 14.07 -0.77
CA THR A 137 -6.61 14.01 -0.05
C THR A 137 -6.80 13.32 1.30
N PHE A 138 -6.05 12.25 1.52
CA PHE A 138 -6.05 11.52 2.78
C PHE A 138 -4.84 11.92 3.63
N THR A 139 -5.12 12.47 4.81
CA THR A 139 -4.11 12.83 5.81
C THR A 139 -3.97 11.67 6.81
N CYS A 140 -2.73 11.26 7.10
CA CYS A 140 -2.46 10.20 8.07
C CYS A 140 -3.05 10.54 9.45
N SER A 141 -3.89 9.63 9.95
CA SER A 141 -4.33 9.61 11.35
C SER A 141 -4.62 8.18 11.78
N ARG A 142 -3.81 7.63 12.69
CA ARG A 142 -3.94 6.23 13.15
C ARG A 142 -5.29 5.93 13.83
N LYS A 143 -5.98 6.97 14.32
CA LYS A 143 -7.31 6.86 14.93
C LYS A 143 -8.41 6.76 13.88
N ALA A 144 -8.15 7.24 12.67
CA ALA A 144 -9.15 7.39 11.62
C ALA A 144 -9.35 6.11 10.78
N LYS A 145 -9.91 5.07 11.39
CA LYS A 145 -10.19 3.79 10.71
C LYS A 145 -11.50 3.82 9.91
N TRP A 146 -11.41 3.65 8.60
CA TRP A 146 -12.57 3.46 7.75
C TRP A 146 -12.93 1.98 7.79
N LEU A 147 -14.04 1.65 8.47
CA LEU A 147 -14.46 0.27 8.70
C LEU A 147 -15.62 -0.07 7.78
N VAL A 148 -15.53 -1.21 7.11
CA VAL A 148 -16.63 -1.77 6.32
C VAL A 148 -17.32 -2.82 7.18
N GLY A 149 -18.56 -2.54 7.58
CA GLY A 149 -19.43 -3.55 8.20
C GLY A 149 -19.82 -4.61 7.18
N GLY A 150 -20.09 -5.84 7.62
CA GLY A 150 -20.19 -7.04 6.77
C GLY A 150 -21.28 -7.01 5.69
N SER A 151 -20.98 -6.40 4.54
CA SER A 151 -21.42 -6.76 3.19
C SER A 151 -20.77 -5.78 2.18
N THR A 152 -20.39 -6.28 1.01
CA THR A 152 -19.87 -5.48 -0.11
C THR A 152 -21.02 -4.74 -0.78
N HIS A 153 -20.78 -3.50 -1.25
CA HIS A 153 -21.77 -2.58 -1.85
C HIS A 153 -22.68 -1.79 -0.89
N THR A 154 -22.37 -1.71 0.41
CA THR A 154 -23.11 -0.76 1.27
C THR A 154 -22.63 0.67 1.07
N VAL A 155 -23.55 1.60 0.90
CA VAL A 155 -23.27 3.03 1.07
C VAL A 155 -22.99 3.29 2.55
N LYS A 156 -21.81 3.82 2.87
CA LYS A 156 -21.40 4.19 4.23
C LYS A 156 -21.14 5.68 4.34
N GLN A 157 -21.45 6.27 5.50
CA GLN A 157 -21.08 7.64 5.76
C GLN A 157 -19.56 7.75 5.94
N ALA A 158 -18.91 8.65 5.20
CA ALA A 158 -17.47 8.87 5.31
C ALA A 158 -17.12 9.41 6.71
N PRO A 159 -16.25 8.73 7.48
CA PRO A 159 -15.87 9.19 8.80
C PRO A 159 -14.73 10.24 8.71
N TRP A 160 -14.82 11.28 9.54
CA TRP A 160 -13.79 12.31 9.74
C TRP A 160 -13.41 13.13 8.50
N LEU A 161 -14.37 13.93 8.02
CA LEU A 161 -14.13 15.02 7.07
C LEU A 161 -13.21 16.08 7.69
N ARG A 162 -12.15 16.47 6.97
CA ARG A 162 -11.21 17.53 7.37
C ARG A 162 -11.58 18.87 6.73
N PHE A 163 -11.78 18.87 5.42
CA PHE A 163 -12.19 20.06 4.67
C PHE A 163 -12.90 19.65 3.38
N ILE A 164 -13.68 20.57 2.83
CA ILE A 164 -14.29 20.47 1.51
C ILE A 164 -14.31 21.85 0.88
N LYS A 165 -13.86 21.97 -0.36
CA LYS A 165 -13.74 23.25 -1.06
C LYS A 165 -14.01 23.06 -2.54
N PHE A 166 -14.86 23.90 -3.11
CA PHE A 166 -15.05 23.97 -4.56
C PHE A 166 -14.35 25.21 -5.12
N ASN A 167 -13.52 25.02 -6.14
CA ASN A 167 -12.89 26.10 -6.88
C ASN A 167 -13.54 26.24 -8.25
N ALA A 168 -14.39 27.24 -8.40
CA ALA A 168 -15.13 27.52 -9.63
C ALA A 168 -14.23 27.93 -10.81
N ASN A 169 -13.01 28.44 -10.56
CA ASN A 169 -12.07 28.81 -11.63
C ASN A 169 -11.42 27.58 -12.28
N THR A 170 -11.22 26.51 -11.50
CA THR A 170 -10.53 25.28 -11.94
C THR A 170 -11.44 24.08 -12.09
N CYS A 171 -12.76 24.25 -11.90
CA CYS A 171 -13.76 23.18 -11.84
C CYS A 171 -13.36 22.05 -10.87
N GLN A 172 -12.65 22.37 -9.78
CA GLN A 172 -12.08 21.38 -8.88
C GLN A 172 -12.79 21.33 -7.54
N MET A 173 -13.18 20.13 -7.13
CA MET A 173 -13.68 19.83 -5.80
C MET A 173 -12.56 19.18 -4.98
N ASP A 174 -12.07 19.89 -3.98
CA ASP A 174 -11.03 19.43 -3.06
C ASP A 174 -11.64 18.93 -1.76
N ILE A 175 -11.39 17.66 -1.44
CA ILE A 175 -11.95 17.00 -0.26
C ILE A 175 -10.80 16.43 0.57
N GLY A 176 -10.78 16.72 1.86
CA GLY A 176 -9.78 16.21 2.79
C GLY A 176 -10.39 15.26 3.80
N PHE A 177 -9.78 14.09 4.00
CA PHE A 177 -10.16 13.15 5.06
C PHE A 177 -8.98 12.80 5.96
N PHE A 178 -9.29 12.43 7.19
CA PHE A 178 -8.37 11.67 8.01
C PHE A 178 -8.52 10.18 7.73
N PHE A 179 -7.40 9.47 7.54
CA PHE A 179 -7.42 8.05 7.25
C PHE A 179 -6.18 7.35 7.83
N ALA A 180 -6.40 6.22 8.51
CA ALA A 180 -5.33 5.42 9.10
C ALA A 180 -4.46 4.76 8.04
N GLY A 181 -5.05 4.33 6.92
CA GLY A 181 -4.31 3.72 5.81
C GLY A 181 -3.47 4.70 4.99
N ALA A 182 -3.68 6.01 5.17
CA ALA A 182 -2.81 7.06 4.64
C ALA A 182 -1.52 7.25 5.47
N CYS A 183 -1.37 6.56 6.60
CA CYS A 183 -0.11 6.54 7.32
C CYS A 183 0.85 5.61 6.60
N LYS A 184 1.90 6.18 5.97
CA LYS A 184 3.00 5.37 5.46
C LYS A 184 3.48 4.46 6.58
N TYR A 185 3.49 3.15 6.32
CA TYR A 185 4.28 2.26 7.16
C TYR A 185 5.69 2.82 7.18
N PRO A 186 6.42 2.78 8.32
CA PRO A 186 7.81 3.14 8.30
C PRO A 186 8.41 2.30 7.18
N GLU A 187 8.85 2.99 6.12
CA GLU A 187 9.65 2.38 5.07
C GLU A 187 10.71 1.62 5.86
N GLN A 188 10.72 0.29 5.72
CA GLN A 188 11.78 -0.50 6.30
C GLN A 188 13.01 0.00 5.55
N LYS A 189 13.65 1.06 6.07
CA LYS A 189 15.03 1.37 5.76
C LYS A 189 15.70 0.03 5.98
N GLU A 190 16.17 -0.57 4.89
CA GLU A 190 16.86 -1.85 4.94
C GLU A 190 18.06 -1.64 5.86
N GLN A 191 17.82 -1.87 7.15
CA GLN A 191 18.81 -1.67 8.17
C GLN A 191 19.69 -2.88 8.01
N VAL A 192 20.85 -2.65 7.41
CA VAL A 192 21.87 -3.68 7.18
C VAL A 192 22.01 -4.47 8.47
N GLY A 193 21.61 -5.75 8.43
CA GLY A 193 21.59 -6.58 9.62
C GLY A 193 22.98 -6.60 10.25
N ALA A 194 23.06 -6.65 11.58
CA ALA A 194 24.33 -6.68 12.29
C ALA A 194 25.27 -7.78 11.75
N GLY A 195 24.70 -8.92 11.31
CA GLY A 195 25.45 -9.99 10.66
C GLY A 195 26.14 -9.56 9.36
N THR A 196 25.49 -8.75 8.52
CA THR A 196 26.08 -8.25 7.27
C THR A 196 27.27 -7.33 7.56
N VAL A 197 27.17 -6.49 8.60
CA VAL A 197 28.29 -5.62 9.02
C VAL A 197 29.49 -6.47 9.46
N VAL A 198 29.26 -7.51 10.27
CA VAL A 198 30.33 -8.43 10.71
C VAL A 198 30.97 -9.16 9.53
N ILE A 199 30.18 -9.62 8.56
CA ILE A 199 30.68 -10.29 7.35
C ILE A 199 31.54 -9.35 6.51
N ILE A 200 31.13 -8.09 6.33
CA ILE A 200 31.90 -7.10 5.57
C ILE A 200 33.25 -6.83 6.25
N VAL A 201 33.24 -6.57 7.57
CA VAL A 201 34.46 -6.31 8.33
C VAL A 201 35.40 -7.52 8.29
N PHE A 202 34.87 -8.73 8.53
CA PHE A 202 35.64 -9.96 8.47
C PHE A 202 36.25 -10.19 7.08
N SER A 203 35.48 -9.96 6.01
CA SER A 203 35.96 -10.13 4.64
C SER A 203 37.12 -9.20 4.33
N ILE A 204 37.02 -7.91 4.68
CA ILE A 204 38.09 -6.92 4.44
C ILE A 204 39.34 -7.29 5.25
N SER A 205 39.20 -7.62 6.54
CA SER A 205 40.33 -8.04 7.37
C SER A 205 41.00 -9.32 6.85
N PHE A 206 40.21 -10.28 6.35
CA PHE A 206 40.72 -11.52 5.77
C PHE A 206 41.53 -11.27 4.49
N PHE A 207 41.06 -10.43 3.58
CA PHE A 207 41.82 -10.07 2.37
C PHE A 207 43.12 -9.35 2.70
N LEU A 208 43.10 -8.39 3.63
CA LEU A 208 44.31 -7.68 4.06
C LEU A 208 45.33 -8.64 4.67
N TYR A 209 44.88 -9.54 5.52
CA TYR A 209 45.74 -10.57 6.12
C TYR A 209 46.40 -11.46 5.06
N LEU A 210 45.62 -11.93 4.06
CA LEU A 210 46.15 -12.74 2.98
C LEU A 210 47.17 -11.99 2.12
N VAL A 211 46.86 -10.76 1.70
CA VAL A 211 47.75 -9.99 0.82
C VAL A 211 49.05 -9.64 1.51
N ILE A 212 48.98 -9.04 2.71
CA ILE A 212 50.17 -8.62 3.45
C ILE A 212 51.00 -9.83 3.87
N GLY A 213 50.35 -10.87 4.39
CA GLY A 213 51.04 -12.10 4.81
C GLY A 213 51.71 -12.82 3.64
N SER A 214 51.07 -12.85 2.47
CA SER A 214 51.65 -13.45 1.27
C SER A 214 52.87 -12.65 0.78
N LEU A 215 52.80 -11.32 0.76
CA LEU A 215 53.92 -10.47 0.35
C LEU A 215 55.15 -10.67 1.25
N ILE A 216 54.95 -10.80 2.57
CA ILE A 216 56.03 -11.06 3.52
C ILE A 216 56.63 -12.45 3.30
N ASN A 217 55.80 -13.47 3.07
CA ASN A 217 56.30 -14.83 2.83
C ASN A 217 57.07 -14.93 1.50
N VAL A 218 56.62 -14.21 0.46
CA VAL A 218 57.32 -14.13 -0.83
C VAL A 218 58.67 -13.43 -0.68
N SER A 219 58.75 -12.33 0.09
CA SER A 219 60.03 -11.64 0.31
C SER A 219 61.02 -12.47 1.13
N GLN A 220 60.53 -13.43 1.92
CA GLN A 220 61.35 -14.43 2.62
C GLN A 220 61.72 -15.65 1.75
N GLY A 221 61.34 -15.67 0.47
CA GLY A 221 61.68 -16.74 -0.47
C GLY A 221 60.85 -18.01 -0.33
N ARG A 222 59.72 -17.98 0.40
CA ARG A 222 58.78 -19.12 0.44
C ARG A 222 58.07 -19.26 -0.90
N SER A 223 57.88 -20.50 -1.35
CA SER A 223 57.27 -20.80 -2.65
C SER A 223 56.14 -21.82 -2.54
N GLY A 224 55.23 -21.81 -3.51
CA GLY A 224 54.08 -22.72 -3.53
C GLY A 224 53.09 -22.48 -2.39
N VAL A 225 52.68 -23.56 -1.73
CA VAL A 225 51.61 -23.56 -0.70
C VAL A 225 52.04 -22.83 0.58
N GLU A 226 53.34 -22.64 0.79
CA GLU A 226 53.91 -21.95 1.95
C GLU A 226 53.80 -20.41 1.87
N ILE A 227 53.38 -19.88 0.71
CA ILE A 227 53.12 -18.44 0.53
C ILE A 227 51.94 -18.00 1.40
N LEU A 228 50.95 -18.88 1.60
CA LEU A 228 49.77 -18.60 2.41
C LEU A 228 50.15 -18.45 3.89
N PRO A 229 49.83 -17.30 4.52
CA PRO A 229 50.11 -17.10 5.93
C PRO A 229 49.32 -18.11 6.78
N HIS A 230 50.03 -18.77 7.71
CA HIS A 230 49.49 -19.83 8.58
C HIS A 230 48.78 -20.96 7.81
N HIS A 231 49.37 -21.51 6.74
CA HIS A 231 48.78 -22.59 5.94
C HIS A 231 48.26 -23.80 6.76
N ASN A 232 48.96 -24.18 7.84
CA ASN A 232 48.51 -25.27 8.74
C ASN A 232 47.14 -25.01 9.37
N PHE A 233 46.84 -23.76 9.72
CA PHE A 233 45.52 -23.39 10.23
C PHE A 233 44.45 -23.55 9.15
N TRP A 234 44.72 -23.09 7.93
CA TRP A 234 43.78 -23.19 6.81
C TRP A 234 43.49 -24.64 6.39
N GLN A 235 44.48 -25.53 6.49
CA GLN A 235 44.28 -26.96 6.26
C GLN A 235 43.35 -27.60 7.30
N MET A 236 43.41 -27.13 8.56
CA MET A 236 42.57 -27.64 9.65
C MET A 236 41.19 -26.98 9.72
N LEU A 237 40.99 -25.83 9.05
CA LEU A 237 39.74 -25.07 9.07
C LEU A 237 38.50 -25.91 8.68
N PRO A 238 38.50 -26.73 7.61
CA PRO A 238 37.34 -27.57 7.27
C PRO A 238 36.99 -28.57 8.36
N THR A 239 38.00 -29.11 9.06
CA THR A 239 37.82 -30.02 10.20
C THR A 239 37.13 -29.30 11.35
N TYR A 240 37.60 -28.09 11.71
CA TYR A 240 36.98 -27.28 12.76
C TYR A 240 35.54 -26.87 12.43
N ILE A 241 35.25 -26.55 11.16
CA ILE A 241 33.88 -26.26 10.71
C ILE A 241 33.01 -27.50 10.89
N LYS A 242 33.44 -28.66 10.40
CA LYS A 242 32.70 -29.93 10.55
C LYS A 242 32.39 -30.25 12.02
N GLU A 243 33.36 -30.09 12.91
CA GLU A 243 33.20 -30.32 14.34
C GLU A 243 32.22 -29.34 14.98
N GLY A 244 32.30 -28.04 14.63
CA GLY A 244 31.36 -27.02 15.09
C GLY A 244 29.91 -27.27 14.65
N PHE A 245 29.72 -27.71 13.39
CA PHE A 245 28.41 -28.12 12.89
C PHE A 245 27.88 -29.36 13.65
N MET A 246 28.70 -30.41 13.80
CA MET A 246 28.27 -31.59 14.58
C MET A 246 27.88 -31.21 16.02
N PHE A 247 28.66 -30.38 16.70
CA PHE A 247 28.34 -29.96 18.06
C PHE A 247 27.01 -29.19 18.15
N THR A 248 26.76 -28.29 17.21
CA THR A 248 25.56 -27.43 17.22
C THR A 248 24.30 -28.22 16.85
N PHE A 249 24.37 -29.09 15.83
CA PHE A 249 23.22 -29.86 15.35
C PHE A 249 22.91 -31.12 16.17
N CYS A 250 23.92 -31.78 16.74
CA CYS A 250 23.68 -32.95 17.60
C CYS A 250 23.14 -32.55 18.98
N ARG A 251 23.46 -31.35 19.48
CA ARG A 251 22.95 -30.86 20.76
C ARG A 251 21.50 -30.36 20.67
N SER A 252 21.09 -29.77 19.55
CA SER A 252 19.69 -29.37 19.33
C SER A 252 18.75 -30.57 19.14
N SER A 253 19.25 -31.68 18.58
CA SER A 253 18.47 -32.90 18.36
C SER A 253 18.18 -33.68 19.66
N ARG A 254 19.03 -33.59 20.70
CA ARG A 254 18.82 -34.27 21.99
C ARG A 254 17.77 -33.63 22.89
N ARG A 255 17.26 -32.43 22.59
CA ARG A 255 16.27 -31.74 23.42
C ARG A 255 14.81 -32.10 23.11
N ASN A 256 14.56 -32.83 22.01
CA ASN A 256 13.23 -33.24 21.57
C ASN A 256 12.86 -34.70 21.93
N SER A 257 13.70 -35.40 22.70
CA SER A 257 13.48 -36.79 23.11
C SER A 257 13.34 -36.93 24.63
N SER A 258 12.62 -36.01 25.29
CA SER A 258 12.03 -36.30 26.59
C SER A 258 10.66 -36.90 26.35
N ASP A 259 10.66 -38.21 26.10
CA ASP A 259 9.48 -39.03 26.02
C ASP A 259 8.63 -38.93 27.28
N TYR A 260 7.34 -38.78 27.03
CA TYR A 260 6.25 -39.15 27.90
C TYR A 260 6.38 -40.65 28.24
N SER A 261 6.99 -40.97 29.37
CA SER A 261 6.89 -42.30 29.99
C SER A 261 6.58 -42.13 31.47
N ALA A 262 5.31 -41.81 31.72
CA ALA A 262 4.65 -41.95 33.01
C ALA A 262 3.24 -42.51 32.78
N ILE A 263 3.18 -43.82 32.47
CA ILE A 263 2.12 -44.76 32.86
C ILE A 263 2.81 -46.08 33.16
#